data_AF-A0A9J6F4M4-F1
#
_entry.id   AF-A0A9J6F4M4-F1
#
_cell.length_a   1.000
_cell.length_b   1.000
_cell.length_c   1.000
_cell.angle_alpha   90.00
_cell.angle_beta   90.00
_cell.angle_gamma   90.00
#
_symmetry.space_group_name_H-M   'P 1'
#
loop_
_entity.id
_entity.type
_entity.pdbx_description
1 polymer ?
#
loop_
_entity_poly.entity_id
_entity_poly.type
_entity_poly.pdbx_seq_one_letter_code
_entity_poly.pdbx_strand_id
1 'polypeptide(L)'
;MMADTDVNAEKDPSGSTSLSSKRVKERRHYTEDCLQDDEIEGRRMFTVEDKVTSPAFNYSFAKEMKGEGSRRVLDVMDVTTQKDIEMTMKDWCRYFENPNRDKLLNVISLEFSHTKLENYVESPSLVRQVDWVDVVWPRHLKESQTEGTNAIEDMKYPKVQKYCLMSVKGCYTDFHIDFGGTSVWYHLLRGQKVGT
;
A
#
# COMPACT_ATOMS: atom_id res chain seq x y z
N MET A 1 -18.01 -31.34 -58.64
CA MET A 1 -19.42 -31.69 -58.90
C MET A 1 -19.92 -32.54 -57.74
N MET A 2 -21.13 -32.24 -57.30
CA MET A 2 -21.81 -32.68 -56.07
C MET A 2 -21.91 -34.20 -55.88
N ALA A 3 -21.98 -34.65 -54.63
CA ALA A 3 -23.17 -35.32 -54.07
C ALA A 3 -22.92 -35.79 -52.63
N ASP A 4 -23.92 -35.54 -51.78
CA ASP A 4 -24.07 -36.00 -50.40
C ASP A 4 -24.28 -37.52 -50.30
N THR A 5 -23.86 -38.09 -49.17
CA THR A 5 -24.52 -39.27 -48.58
C THR A 5 -24.37 -39.26 -47.07
N ASP A 6 -25.51 -39.11 -46.39
CA ASP A 6 -25.70 -39.34 -44.95
C ASP A 6 -25.39 -40.79 -44.56
N VAL A 7 -24.72 -40.98 -43.41
CA VAL A 7 -24.76 -42.23 -42.65
C VAL A 7 -24.90 -41.91 -41.15
N ASN A 8 -25.97 -42.49 -40.59
CA ASN A 8 -26.40 -42.49 -39.19
C ASN A 8 -25.30 -42.73 -38.14
N ALA A 9 -25.44 -42.16 -36.95
CA ALA A 9 -25.26 -42.89 -35.68
C ALA A 9 -25.84 -42.14 -34.46
N GLU A 10 -26.81 -42.82 -33.84
CA GLU A 10 -27.02 -42.96 -32.38
C GLU A 10 -27.34 -41.73 -31.51
N LYS A 11 -28.63 -41.68 -31.10
CA LYS A 11 -29.05 -41.16 -29.80
C LYS A 11 -28.68 -42.18 -28.72
N ASP A 12 -27.99 -41.74 -27.69
CA ASP A 12 -28.17 -42.30 -26.35
C ASP A 12 -28.31 -41.17 -25.30
N PRO A 13 -29.16 -41.34 -24.27
CA PRO A 13 -29.76 -40.25 -23.52
C PRO A 13 -29.21 -40.19 -22.09
N SER A 14 -28.33 -39.25 -21.79
CA SER A 14 -28.16 -38.76 -20.40
C SER A 14 -27.25 -37.54 -20.40
N GLY A 15 -27.85 -36.38 -20.17
CA GLY A 15 -27.11 -35.14 -20.08
C GLY A 15 -28.08 -33.99 -19.94
N SER A 16 -28.57 -33.76 -18.73
CA SER A 16 -29.24 -32.51 -18.39
C SER A 16 -28.24 -31.36 -18.57
N THR A 17 -28.26 -30.73 -19.74
CA THR A 17 -27.56 -29.47 -19.96
C THR A 17 -28.36 -28.39 -19.24
N SER A 18 -28.02 -28.14 -17.97
CA SER A 18 -28.45 -26.91 -17.31
C SER A 18 -27.78 -25.77 -18.06
N LEU A 19 -28.54 -25.05 -18.88
CA LEU A 19 -28.12 -23.75 -19.38
C LEU A 19 -27.94 -22.85 -18.15
N SER A 20 -26.69 -22.71 -17.70
CA SER A 20 -26.32 -21.71 -16.72
C SER A 20 -26.62 -20.36 -17.33
N SER A 21 -27.77 -19.81 -16.96
CA SER A 21 -28.11 -18.41 -17.15
C SER A 21 -27.00 -17.60 -16.48
N LYS A 22 -26.02 -17.14 -17.27
CA LYS A 22 -25.11 -16.08 -16.84
C LYS A 22 -25.99 -14.90 -16.44
N ARG A 23 -26.19 -14.69 -15.14
CA ARG A 23 -26.76 -13.45 -14.62
C ARG A 23 -25.93 -12.32 -15.22
N VAL A 24 -26.50 -11.58 -16.15
CA VAL A 24 -25.99 -10.27 -16.55
C VAL A 24 -26.04 -9.45 -15.26
N LYS A 25 -24.88 -9.28 -14.64
CA LYS A 25 -24.74 -8.40 -13.47
C LYS A 25 -24.99 -7.00 -14.03
N GLU A 26 -26.08 -6.37 -13.62
CA GLU A 26 -26.34 -4.98 -13.96
C GLU A 26 -25.07 -4.18 -13.70
N ARG A 27 -24.64 -3.43 -14.71
CA ARG A 27 -23.55 -2.48 -14.60
C ARG A 27 -23.99 -1.50 -13.53
N ARG A 28 -23.39 -1.56 -12.35
CA ARG A 28 -23.68 -0.61 -11.28
C ARG A 28 -23.45 0.78 -11.85
N HIS A 29 -24.53 1.52 -12.00
CA HIS A 29 -24.49 2.93 -12.30
C HIS A 29 -23.97 3.57 -11.02
N TYR A 30 -22.72 4.05 -11.04
CA TYR A 30 -22.21 4.88 -9.96
C TYR A 30 -23.05 6.16 -10.03
N THR A 31 -24.04 6.28 -9.16
CA THR A 31 -24.68 7.56 -8.90
C THR A 31 -23.63 8.45 -8.27
N GLU A 32 -23.51 9.70 -8.72
CA GLU A 32 -22.54 10.69 -8.24
C GLU A 32 -22.72 11.10 -6.77
N ASP A 33 -23.48 10.33 -6.00
CA ASP A 33 -23.55 10.39 -4.54
C ASP A 33 -22.41 9.57 -3.87
N CYS A 34 -21.55 8.93 -4.65
CA CYS A 34 -20.32 8.30 -4.16
C CYS A 34 -19.28 9.37 -3.83
N LEU A 35 -19.42 10.03 -2.66
CA LEU A 35 -18.44 10.94 -2.05
C LEU A 35 -17.88 11.98 -3.05
N GLN A 36 -18.44 13.20 -3.04
CA GLN A 36 -17.90 14.31 -3.84
C GLN A 36 -16.37 14.34 -3.68
N ASP A 37 -15.61 14.38 -4.77
CA ASP A 37 -14.14 14.42 -4.74
C ASP A 37 -13.62 15.54 -3.80
N ASP A 38 -14.41 16.60 -3.65
CA ASP A 38 -14.23 17.71 -2.72
C ASP A 38 -14.19 17.31 -1.22
N GLU A 39 -14.83 16.20 -0.84
CA GLU A 39 -14.88 15.70 0.54
C GLU A 39 -13.57 15.00 0.95
N ILE A 40 -12.85 14.44 -0.02
CA ILE A 40 -11.54 13.80 0.19
C ILE A 40 -10.42 14.85 0.19
N GLU A 41 -10.55 15.91 -0.61
CA GLU A 41 -9.51 16.93 -0.81
C GLU A 41 -9.52 18.03 0.28
N GLY A 42 -10.64 18.20 1.00
CA GLY A 42 -10.94 19.40 1.77
C GLY A 42 -10.46 19.53 3.22
N ARG A 43 -9.78 18.55 3.84
CA ARG A 43 -9.38 18.68 5.27
C ARG A 43 -7.91 18.35 5.52
N ARG A 44 -7.06 19.37 5.41
CA ARG A 44 -5.82 19.38 6.22
C ARG A 44 -6.25 19.32 7.69
N MET A 45 -6.03 18.17 8.33
CA MET A 45 -6.37 17.93 9.74
C MET A 45 -5.55 18.80 10.72
N PHE A 46 -4.51 19.50 10.23
CA PHE A 46 -3.61 20.37 11.00
C PHE A 46 -2.93 21.38 10.06
N THR A 47 -2.52 22.54 10.58
CA THR A 47 -1.60 23.44 9.85
C THR A 47 -0.17 22.91 9.96
N VAL A 48 0.68 23.19 8.96
CA VAL A 48 2.07 22.71 8.96
C VAL A 48 2.83 23.31 10.14
N GLU A 49 2.51 24.57 10.46
CA GLU A 49 3.07 25.35 11.55
C GLU A 49 2.80 24.70 12.91
N ASP A 50 1.55 24.31 13.22
CA ASP A 50 1.18 23.67 14.49
C ASP A 50 1.96 22.38 14.76
N LYS A 51 2.31 21.67 13.70
CA LYS A 51 2.99 20.38 13.76
C LYS A 51 4.49 20.49 13.93
N VAL A 52 5.11 21.47 13.28
CA VAL A 52 6.55 21.72 13.37
C VAL A 52 6.94 22.19 14.77
N THR A 53 6.07 22.94 15.45
CA THR A 53 6.35 23.48 16.79
C THR A 53 5.89 22.59 17.94
N SER A 54 5.05 21.58 17.68
CA SER A 54 4.48 20.75 18.74
C SER A 54 5.50 19.77 19.33
N PRO A 55 5.71 19.78 20.67
CA PRO A 55 6.57 18.81 21.35
C PRO A 55 6.11 17.36 21.21
N ALA A 56 4.82 17.13 20.87
CA ALA A 56 4.25 15.80 20.69
C ALA A 56 4.89 15.01 19.53
N PHE A 57 5.52 15.71 18.57
CA PHE A 57 6.16 15.09 17.40
C PHE A 57 7.68 15.08 17.48
N ASN A 58 8.27 15.41 18.64
CA ASN A 58 9.72 15.53 18.81
C ASN A 58 10.42 14.18 19.12
N TYR A 59 9.68 13.06 19.09
CA TYR A 59 10.24 11.74 19.34
C TYR A 59 10.76 11.07 18.07
N SER A 60 12.03 10.68 18.10
CA SER A 60 12.66 9.89 17.04
C SER A 60 12.28 8.41 17.18
N PHE A 61 11.02 8.04 16.91
CA PHE A 61 10.54 6.66 17.05
C PHE A 61 11.22 5.68 16.09
N ALA A 62 11.61 6.14 14.89
CA ALA A 62 12.37 5.35 13.93
C ALA A 62 13.79 5.01 14.41
N LYS A 63 14.28 5.65 15.48
CA LYS A 63 15.69 5.57 15.91
C LYS A 63 16.03 4.27 16.66
N GLU A 64 15.06 3.55 17.20
CA GLU A 64 15.33 2.30 17.94
C GLU A 64 14.37 1.16 17.59
N MET A 65 14.43 0.67 16.35
CA MET A 65 14.07 -0.73 16.10
C MET A 65 15.17 -1.66 16.65
N LYS A 66 15.15 -1.88 17.96
CA LYS A 66 16.03 -2.83 18.66
C LYS A 66 15.61 -4.28 18.39
N GLY A 67 16.55 -5.22 18.49
CA GLY A 67 16.27 -6.65 18.33
C GLY A 67 16.01 -7.06 16.88
N GLU A 68 14.95 -7.84 16.65
CA GLU A 68 14.59 -8.37 15.32
C GLU A 68 14.37 -7.27 14.27
N GLY A 69 13.82 -6.13 14.67
CA GLY A 69 13.59 -5.00 13.77
C GLY A 69 14.88 -4.43 13.15
N SER A 70 16.04 -4.60 13.78
CA SER A 70 17.33 -4.15 13.23
C SER A 70 17.80 -4.97 12.03
N ARG A 71 17.39 -6.24 11.96
CA ARG A 71 17.73 -7.18 10.88
C ARG A 71 16.72 -7.16 9.74
N ARG A 72 15.60 -6.45 9.91
CA ARG A 72 14.58 -6.31 8.88
C ARG A 72 15.21 -5.75 7.60
N VAL A 73 14.99 -6.43 6.49
CA VAL A 73 15.39 -5.98 5.16
C VAL A 73 14.42 -4.90 4.69
N LEU A 74 14.97 -3.87 4.06
CA LEU A 74 14.26 -2.74 3.50
C LEU A 74 14.57 -2.64 2.02
N ASP A 75 13.55 -2.34 1.23
CA ASP A 75 13.72 -1.85 -0.13
C ASP A 75 14.10 -0.36 -0.07
N VAL A 76 15.27 -0.04 -0.61
CA VAL A 76 15.85 1.29 -0.60
C VAL A 76 16.12 1.73 -2.02
N MET A 77 15.54 2.85 -2.42
CA MET A 77 15.70 3.40 -3.75
C MET A 77 17.02 4.19 -3.84
N ASP A 78 17.87 3.86 -4.82
CA ASP A 78 18.95 4.74 -5.26
C ASP A 78 18.34 5.86 -6.11
N VAL A 79 18.26 7.06 -5.53
CA VAL A 79 17.60 8.25 -6.09
C VAL A 79 18.14 8.60 -7.48
N THR A 80 19.41 8.31 -7.77
CA THR A 80 20.00 8.66 -9.06
C THR A 80 19.49 7.74 -10.17
N THR A 81 19.30 6.47 -9.85
CA THR A 81 18.95 5.44 -10.85
C THR A 81 17.49 5.03 -10.82
N GLN A 82 16.74 5.45 -9.78
CA GLN A 82 15.37 5.02 -9.48
C GLN A 82 15.24 3.48 -9.39
N LYS A 83 16.35 2.79 -9.03
CA LYS A 83 16.38 1.34 -8.81
C LYS A 83 16.47 1.03 -7.33
N ASP A 84 15.82 -0.06 -6.95
CA ASP A 84 15.85 -0.54 -5.58
C ASP A 84 17.09 -1.39 -5.31
N ILE A 85 17.61 -1.22 -4.10
CA ILE A 85 18.62 -2.07 -3.46
C ILE A 85 18.08 -2.50 -2.09
N GLU A 86 18.50 -3.67 -1.64
CA GLU A 86 18.14 -4.14 -0.31
C GLU A 86 19.22 -3.78 0.71
N MET A 87 18.81 -3.38 1.90
CA MET A 87 19.70 -3.33 3.07
C MET A 87 18.93 -3.51 4.38
N THR A 88 19.66 -3.80 5.46
CA THR A 88 19.03 -3.93 6.78
C THR A 88 18.62 -2.56 7.33
N MET A 89 17.60 -2.52 8.18
CA MET A 89 17.25 -1.34 8.97
C MET A 89 18.45 -0.77 9.73
N LYS A 90 19.33 -1.63 10.25
CA LYS A 90 20.56 -1.20 10.92
C LYS A 90 21.49 -0.42 9.99
N ASP A 91 21.70 -0.90 8.76
CA ASP A 91 22.55 -0.23 7.79
C ASP A 91 21.90 1.04 7.26
N TRP A 92 20.58 1.04 7.08
CA TRP A 92 19.81 2.24 6.75
C TRP A 92 19.96 3.31 7.84
N CYS A 93 19.83 2.98 9.12
CA CYS A 93 20.04 3.94 10.21
C CYS A 93 21.45 4.53 10.18
N ARG A 94 22.48 3.70 9.95
CA ARG A 94 23.87 4.16 9.81
C ARG A 94 24.01 5.14 8.64
N TYR A 95 23.40 4.83 7.50
CA TYR A 95 23.37 5.70 6.32
C TYR A 95 22.62 7.03 6.59
N PHE A 96 21.46 6.94 7.23
CA PHE A 96 20.59 8.08 7.48
C PHE A 96 21.22 9.08 8.45
N GLU A 97 22.01 8.61 9.42
CA GLU A 97 22.71 9.47 10.38
C GLU A 97 24.07 9.99 9.88
N ASN A 98 24.66 9.37 8.84
CA ASN A 98 25.96 9.77 8.32
C ASN A 98 25.88 11.11 7.56
N PRO A 99 26.54 12.19 8.00
CA PRO A 99 26.49 13.48 7.30
C PRO A 99 27.16 13.42 5.91
N ASN A 100 28.14 12.54 5.71
CA ASN A 100 28.92 12.40 4.48
C ASN A 100 28.46 11.16 3.71
N ARG A 101 27.59 11.35 2.71
CA ARG A 101 26.96 10.25 1.96
C ARG A 101 27.48 10.22 0.52
N ASP A 102 27.90 9.04 0.07
CA ASP A 102 28.35 8.83 -1.31
C ASP A 102 27.18 8.70 -2.30
N LYS A 103 26.02 8.27 -1.80
CA LYS A 103 24.80 8.07 -2.58
C LYS A 103 23.60 8.74 -1.92
N LEU A 104 22.65 9.18 -2.75
CA LEU A 104 21.32 9.58 -2.29
C LEU A 104 20.40 8.38 -2.34
N LEU A 105 19.94 7.97 -1.17
CA LEU A 105 19.08 6.82 -0.98
C LEU A 105 17.78 7.26 -0.29
N ASN A 106 16.69 6.59 -0.62
CA ASN A 106 15.37 6.93 -0.14
C ASN A 106 14.61 5.66 0.26
N VAL A 107 13.96 5.67 1.42
CA VAL A 107 13.01 4.61 1.82
C VAL A 107 11.60 5.15 1.65
N ILE A 108 10.84 4.57 0.73
CA ILE A 108 9.45 4.96 0.48
C ILE A 108 8.44 3.83 0.69
N SER A 109 8.90 2.60 0.84
CA SER A 109 8.08 1.36 0.80
C SER A 109 8.07 0.56 2.11
N LEU A 110 8.56 1.14 3.22
CA LEU A 110 8.55 0.43 4.51
C LEU A 110 7.14 0.36 5.11
N GLU A 111 6.44 -0.75 4.86
CA GLU A 111 5.16 -1.04 5.49
C GLU A 111 5.36 -1.57 6.92
N PHE A 112 4.71 -1.01 7.92
CA PHE A 112 5.00 -1.32 9.33
C PHE A 112 3.81 -1.87 10.11
N SER A 113 2.72 -2.28 9.46
CA SER A 113 1.67 -3.03 10.13
C SER A 113 2.22 -4.35 10.66
N HIS A 114 1.66 -4.84 11.76
CA HIS A 114 2.10 -6.02 12.49
C HIS A 114 3.52 -5.86 13.08
N THR A 115 3.90 -4.61 13.37
CA THR A 115 5.07 -4.27 14.19
C THR A 115 4.64 -3.45 15.40
N LYS A 116 5.53 -3.27 16.38
CA LYS A 116 5.24 -2.39 17.54
C LYS A 116 4.89 -0.96 17.13
N LEU A 117 5.39 -0.47 16.00
CA LEU A 117 5.16 0.89 15.50
C LEU A 117 3.70 1.10 15.08
N GLU A 118 3.01 0.04 14.67
CA GLU A 118 1.63 0.11 14.20
C GLU A 118 0.68 0.77 15.22
N ASN A 119 0.89 0.49 16.52
CA ASN A 119 0.05 0.97 17.61
C ASN A 119 0.21 2.47 17.89
N TYR A 120 1.21 3.12 17.30
CA TYR A 120 1.48 4.55 17.49
C TYR A 120 1.00 5.40 16.30
N VAL A 121 0.56 4.77 15.22
CA VAL A 121 0.13 5.47 14.01
C VAL A 121 -1.26 5.00 13.61
N GLU A 122 -2.20 5.93 13.65
CA GLU A 122 -3.57 5.74 13.20
C GLU A 122 -3.84 6.60 11.96
N SER A 123 -4.47 6.01 10.94
CA SER A 123 -4.93 6.75 9.78
C SER A 123 -6.15 7.61 10.11
N PRO A 124 -6.42 8.68 9.33
CA PRO A 124 -7.62 9.50 9.51
C PRO A 124 -8.90 8.66 9.57
N SER A 125 -9.87 9.10 10.36
CA SER A 125 -11.14 8.38 10.53
C SER A 125 -11.89 8.16 9.23
N LEU A 126 -11.84 9.11 8.29
CA LEU A 126 -12.43 8.97 6.96
C LEU A 126 -11.80 7.82 6.17
N VAL A 127 -10.46 7.72 6.17
CA VAL A 127 -9.74 6.65 5.46
C VAL A 127 -10.22 5.28 5.95
N ARG A 128 -10.33 5.08 7.26
CA ARG A 128 -10.81 3.81 7.85
C ARG A 128 -12.27 3.48 7.53
N GLN A 129 -13.08 4.48 7.18
CA GLN A 129 -14.48 4.27 6.80
C GLN A 129 -14.64 3.84 5.34
N VAL A 130 -13.65 4.12 4.48
CA VAL A 130 -13.75 3.89 3.03
C VAL A 130 -12.72 2.90 2.48
N ASP A 131 -11.66 2.59 3.25
CA ASP A 131 -10.60 1.66 2.83
C ASP A 131 -11.15 0.25 2.62
N TRP A 132 -10.99 -0.27 1.40
CA TRP A 132 -11.44 -1.61 1.00
C TRP A 132 -10.82 -2.74 1.81
N VAL A 133 -9.61 -2.57 2.33
CA VAL A 133 -9.02 -3.56 3.24
C VAL A 133 -9.83 -3.68 4.53
N ASP A 134 -10.39 -2.58 5.03
CA ASP A 134 -11.17 -2.57 6.27
C ASP A 134 -12.64 -2.94 6.05
N VAL A 135 -13.21 -2.49 4.93
CA VAL A 135 -14.67 -2.60 4.68
C VAL A 135 -15.08 -3.74 3.75
N VAL A 136 -14.17 -4.27 2.92
CA VAL A 136 -14.47 -5.32 1.93
C VAL A 136 -13.73 -6.62 2.19
N TRP A 137 -12.45 -6.57 2.60
CA TRP A 137 -11.66 -7.79 2.79
C TRP A 137 -12.22 -8.67 3.93
N PRO A 138 -12.20 -10.02 3.82
CA PRO A 138 -12.65 -10.89 4.89
C PRO A 138 -11.87 -10.66 6.20
N ARG A 139 -12.57 -10.18 7.24
CA ARG A 139 -11.94 -9.78 8.51
C ARG A 139 -11.09 -10.87 9.15
N HIS A 140 -11.60 -12.10 9.19
CA HIS A 140 -10.87 -13.23 9.78
C HIS A 140 -9.52 -13.51 9.08
N LEU A 141 -9.38 -13.20 7.78
CA LEU A 141 -8.11 -13.33 7.08
C LEU A 141 -7.14 -12.21 7.48
N LYS A 142 -7.64 -10.97 7.54
CA LYS A 142 -6.85 -9.82 8.00
C LYS A 142 -6.35 -10.02 9.43
N GLU A 143 -7.23 -10.42 10.33
CA GLU A 143 -6.93 -10.68 11.75
C GLU A 143 -5.98 -11.88 11.95
N SER A 144 -5.91 -12.80 10.98
CA SER A 144 -4.97 -13.92 11.00
C SER A 144 -3.55 -13.57 10.53
N GLN A 145 -3.32 -12.34 10.06
CA GLN A 145 -1.98 -11.89 9.68
C GLN A 145 -1.08 -11.79 10.92
N THR A 146 0.13 -12.32 10.82
CA THR A 146 1.15 -12.24 11.88
C THR A 146 2.47 -11.68 11.37
N GLU A 147 2.80 -11.94 10.10
CA GLU A 147 4.05 -11.50 9.49
C GLU A 147 4.07 -9.97 9.31
N GLY A 148 5.16 -9.35 9.77
CA GLY A 148 5.37 -7.90 9.78
C GLY A 148 6.03 -7.36 8.50
N THR A 149 6.57 -8.23 7.66
CA THR A 149 7.11 -7.91 6.32
C THR A 149 6.03 -7.99 5.24
N ASN A 150 6.44 -7.86 3.98
CA ASN A 150 5.57 -7.95 2.80
C ASN A 150 5.87 -9.21 1.97
N ALA A 151 6.38 -10.27 2.62
CA ALA A 151 6.59 -11.57 1.97
C ALA A 151 5.24 -12.12 1.49
N ILE A 152 5.12 -12.32 0.17
CA ILE A 152 3.83 -12.62 -0.47
C ILE A 152 3.28 -13.98 -0.03
N GLU A 153 4.13 -14.95 0.26
CA GLU A 153 3.72 -16.27 0.78
C GLU A 153 2.94 -16.19 2.10
N ASP A 154 3.22 -15.19 2.93
CA ASP A 154 2.67 -15.05 4.27
C ASP A 154 1.55 -14.01 4.36
N MET A 155 1.34 -13.23 3.29
CA MET A 155 0.30 -12.21 3.23
C MET A 155 -1.11 -12.82 3.16
N LYS A 156 -1.97 -12.45 4.13
CA LYS A 156 -3.38 -12.86 4.22
C LYS A 156 -4.36 -11.78 3.77
N TYR A 157 -3.87 -10.57 3.53
CA TYR A 157 -4.63 -9.45 2.99
C TYR A 157 -3.69 -8.49 2.23
N PRO A 158 -4.22 -7.52 1.46
CA PRO A 158 -3.43 -6.46 0.84
C PRO A 158 -2.79 -5.55 1.91
N LYS A 159 -1.57 -5.89 2.33
CA LYS A 159 -0.81 -5.18 3.39
C LYS A 159 -0.16 -3.91 2.83
N VAL A 160 -1.00 -2.89 2.63
CA VAL A 160 -0.64 -1.61 2.01
C VAL A 160 -1.21 -0.38 2.74
N GLN A 161 -1.50 -0.51 4.04
CA GLN A 161 -2.24 0.54 4.78
C GLN A 161 -1.31 1.56 5.49
N LYS A 162 -0.13 1.13 5.98
CA LYS A 162 0.73 1.96 6.84
C LYS A 162 2.19 1.92 6.41
N TYR A 163 2.66 3.00 5.79
CA TYR A 163 4.03 3.16 5.32
C TYR A 163 4.80 4.23 6.08
N CYS A 164 6.07 3.95 6.37
CA CYS A 164 7.01 4.90 6.94
C CYS A 164 8.03 5.31 5.87
N LEU A 165 7.97 6.58 5.46
CA LEU A 165 8.90 7.12 4.49
C LEU A 165 10.03 7.85 5.22
N MET A 166 11.26 7.59 4.81
CA MET A 166 12.47 8.20 5.35
C MET A 166 13.35 8.68 4.20
N SER A 167 13.45 9.99 4.06
CA SER A 167 14.19 10.63 2.97
C SER A 167 15.27 11.55 3.53
N VAL A 168 16.45 11.55 2.93
CA VAL A 168 17.50 12.53 3.23
C VAL A 168 17.30 13.78 2.36
N LYS A 169 17.93 14.89 2.76
CA LYS A 169 17.88 16.13 1.97
C LYS A 169 18.40 15.88 0.55
N GLY A 170 17.64 16.34 -0.45
CA GLY A 170 17.99 16.20 -1.86
C GLY A 170 17.44 14.95 -2.55
N CYS A 171 16.73 14.06 -1.81
CA CYS A 171 15.99 12.97 -2.45
C CYS A 171 14.89 13.50 -3.37
N TYR A 172 14.72 12.82 -4.51
CA TYR A 172 13.55 12.94 -5.37
C TYR A 172 13.04 11.54 -5.73
N THR A 173 11.75 11.46 -6.03
CA THR A 173 11.12 10.29 -6.63
C THR A 173 10.44 10.79 -7.89
N ASP A 174 10.73 10.15 -9.03
CA ASP A 174 10.20 10.59 -10.32
C ASP A 174 8.67 10.47 -10.37
N PHE A 175 8.04 11.12 -11.34
CA PHE A 175 6.59 11.11 -11.52
C PHE A 175 6.05 9.68 -11.67
N HIS A 176 5.05 9.34 -10.86
CA HIS A 176 4.41 8.03 -10.88
C HIS A 176 2.95 8.10 -10.44
N ILE A 177 2.23 7.02 -10.74
CA ILE A 177 0.90 6.73 -10.22
C ILE A 177 1.07 5.59 -9.22
N ASP A 178 0.50 5.74 -8.02
CA ASP A 178 0.56 4.69 -7.00
C ASP A 178 -0.10 3.39 -7.47
N PHE A 179 0.43 2.27 -6.99
CA PHE A 179 0.03 0.94 -7.45
C PHE A 179 -1.47 0.72 -7.30
N GLY A 180 -2.12 0.28 -8.39
CA GLY A 180 -3.56 0.04 -8.40
C GLY A 180 -4.42 1.30 -8.44
N GLY A 181 -3.83 2.48 -8.63
CA GLY A 181 -4.56 3.76 -8.63
C GLY A 181 -5.09 4.13 -7.24
N THR A 182 -4.37 3.74 -6.18
CA THR A 182 -4.78 3.99 -4.80
C THR A 182 -4.73 5.47 -4.46
N SER A 183 -5.72 5.93 -3.69
CA SER A 183 -5.63 7.22 -2.98
C SER A 183 -4.65 7.09 -1.81
N VAL A 184 -3.99 8.20 -1.46
CA VAL A 184 -2.94 8.22 -0.44
C VAL A 184 -3.27 9.26 0.63
N TRP A 185 -3.05 8.91 1.88
CA TRP A 185 -2.99 9.87 2.98
C TRP A 185 -1.53 10.05 3.40
N TYR A 186 -1.09 11.29 3.61
CA TYR A 186 0.29 11.59 3.99
C TYR A 186 0.38 12.49 5.21
N HIS A 187 1.35 12.20 6.08
CA HIS A 187 1.60 12.95 7.30
C HIS A 187 3.10 13.26 7.44
N LEU A 188 3.49 14.52 7.29
CA LEU A 188 4.87 14.95 7.49
C LEU A 188 5.21 14.96 8.98
N LEU A 189 5.89 13.92 9.48
CA LEU A 189 6.32 13.87 10.88
C LEU A 189 7.41 14.90 11.17
N ARG A 190 8.43 14.97 10.31
CA ARG A 190 9.56 15.90 10.42
C ARG A 190 10.10 16.24 9.04
N GLY A 191 10.50 17.49 8.85
CA GLY A 191 11.09 17.98 7.59
C GLY A 191 10.05 18.57 6.64
N GLN A 192 10.35 18.53 5.35
CA GLN A 192 9.53 19.11 4.29
C GLN A 192 9.56 18.20 3.06
N LYS A 193 8.43 18.12 2.35
CA LYS A 193 8.32 17.51 1.03
C LYS A 193 7.70 18.53 0.08
N VAL A 194 8.21 18.60 -1.13
CA VAL A 194 7.59 19.38 -2.22
C VAL A 194 6.85 18.38 -3.11
N GLY A 195 5.54 18.56 -3.26
CA GLY A 195 4.72 17.84 -4.23
C GLY A 195 4.53 18.68 -5.49
N THR A 196 4.34 18.02 -6.61
CA THR A 196 3.97 18.63 -7.90
C THR A 196 2.46 18.63 -8.08
#